data_AF-A0A853I5M5-F1
#
_entry.id   AF-A0A853I5M5-F1
#
_cell.length_a   1.000
_cell.length_b   1.000
_cell.length_c   1.000
_cell.angle_alpha   90.00
_cell.angle_beta   90.00
_cell.angle_gamma   90.00
#
_symmetry.space_group_name_H-M   'P 1'
#
loop_
_entity.id
_entity.type
_entity.pdbx_description
1 polymer ?
#
loop_
_entity_poly.entity_id
_entity_poly.type
_entity_poly.pdbx_seq_one_letter_code
_entity_poly.pdbx_strand_id
1 'polypeptide(L)' 'MDFLLKLTNAQKKLFDSELKKSEKKGKFNEIKRILALFSLADGHCKEIVAQVLKVSKEAVRQWLNVYLSSG' A
#
# COMPACT_ATOMS: atom_id res chain seq x y z
N MET A 1 -10.57 9.37 14.90
CA MET A 1 -11.09 9.10 13.55
C MET A 1 -10.24 8.02 12.93
N ASP A 2 -10.64 6.76 13.07
CA ASP A 2 -9.94 5.62 12.51
C ASP A 2 -10.22 5.54 11.01
N PHE A 3 -9.31 6.09 10.22
CA PHE A 3 -9.38 6.00 8.76
C PHE A 3 -9.03 4.57 8.35
N LEU A 4 -10.04 3.72 8.23
CA LEU A 4 -9.91 2.38 7.66
C LEU A 4 -10.06 2.45 6.15
N LEU A 5 -8.98 2.19 5.43
CA LEU A 5 -8.99 2.12 3.98
C LEU A 5 -9.73 0.84 3.54
N LYS A 6 -11.03 0.93 3.31
CA LYS A 6 -11.83 -0.22 2.87
C LYS A 6 -11.55 -0.56 1.41
N LEU A 7 -10.65 -1.51 1.16
CA LEU A 7 -10.44 -2.08 -0.17
C LEU A 7 -11.59 -3.02 -0.52
N THR A 8 -12.20 -2.79 -1.68
CA THR A 8 -13.14 -3.75 -2.29
C THR A 8 -12.40 -5.00 -2.78
N ASN A 9 -13.11 -6.12 -2.92
CA ASN A 9 -12.53 -7.37 -3.45
C ASN A 9 -11.92 -7.19 -4.86
N ALA A 10 -12.48 -6.29 -5.67
CA ALA A 10 -11.94 -5.95 -6.98
C ALA A 10 -10.57 -5.24 -6.87
N GLN A 11 -10.46 -4.25 -5.98
CA GLN A 11 -9.21 -3.54 -5.73
C GLN A 11 -8.13 -4.46 -5.13
N LYS A 12 -8.50 -5.36 -4.22
CA LYS A 12 -7.57 -6.38 -3.68
C LYS A 12 -7.00 -7.25 -4.80
N LYS A 13 -7.84 -7.74 -5.73
CA LYS A 13 -7.38 -8.52 -6.89
C LYS A 13 -6.47 -7.73 -7.83
N LEU A 14 -6.77 -6.44 -8.05
CA LEU A 14 -5.94 -5.54 -8.85
C LEU A 14 -4.54 -5.39 -8.25
N PHE A 15 -4.48 -5.10 -6.95
CA PHE A 15 -3.20 -4.98 -6.24
C PHE A 15 -2.41 -6.29 -6.20
N ASP A 16 -3.08 -7.43 -6.04
CA ASP A 16 -2.42 -8.74 -6.11
C ASP A 16 -1.80 -9.00 -7.50
N SER A 17 -2.49 -8.58 -8.56
CA SER A 17 -1.98 -8.67 -9.93
C SER A 17 -0.77 -7.75 -10.14
N GLU A 18 -0.85 -6.51 -9.66
CA GLU A 18 0.25 -5.55 -9.72
C GLU A 18 1.45 -5.98 -8.89
N LEU A 19 1.23 -6.56 -7.71
CA LEU A 19 2.28 -7.10 -6.85
C LEU A 19 3.05 -8.18 -7.59
N LYS A 20 2.36 -9.19 -8.14
CA LYS A 20 2.98 -10.27 -8.92
C LYS A 20 3.72 -9.76 -10.15
N LYS A 21 3.20 -8.73 -10.82
CA LYS A 21 3.88 -8.09 -11.97
C LYS A 21 5.14 -7.36 -11.52
N SER A 22 5.09 -6.66 -10.39
CA SER A 22 6.20 -5.89 -9.83
C SER A 22 7.31 -6.79 -9.31
N GLU A 23 6.95 -7.91 -8.66
CA GLU A 23 7.88 -8.98 -8.26
C GLU A 23 8.62 -9.56 -9.45
N LYS A 24 7.91 -9.96 -10.51
CA LYS A 24 8.51 -10.48 -11.75
C LYS A 24 9.47 -9.49 -12.41
N LYS A 25 9.23 -8.19 -12.25
CA LYS A 25 10.06 -7.11 -12.82
C LYS A 25 11.15 -6.60 -11.86
N GLY A 26 11.25 -7.14 -10.64
CA GLY A 26 12.20 -6.67 -9.63
C GLY A 26 11.96 -5.22 -9.18
N LYS A 27 10.73 -4.71 -9.29
CA LYS A 27 10.40 -3.33 -8.95
C LYS A 27 10.07 -3.16 -7.46
N PHE A 28 11.10 -3.18 -6.63
CA PHE A 28 10.98 -3.15 -5.16
C PHE A 28 10.20 -1.95 -4.61
N ASN A 29 10.27 -0.77 -5.23
CA ASN A 29 9.50 0.39 -4.79
C ASN A 29 7.99 0.24 -5.02
N GLU A 30 7.58 -0.36 -6.15
CA GLU A 30 6.17 -0.64 -6.43
C GLU A 30 5.63 -1.70 -5.46
N ILE A 31 6.42 -2.75 -5.19
CA ILE A 31 6.10 -3.80 -4.21
C ILE A 31 5.86 -3.20 -2.82
N LYS A 32 6.79 -2.37 -2.32
CA LYS A 32 6.65 -1.71 -1.01
C LYS A 32 5.41 -0.82 -0.95
N ARG A 33 5.11 -0.08 -2.02
CA ARG A 33 3.93 0.77 -2.09
C ARG A 33 2.64 -0.05 -2.00
N ILE A 34 2.54 -1.15 -2.75
CA ILE A 34 1.36 -2.01 -2.76
C ILE A 34 1.16 -2.69 -1.40
N LEU A 35 2.25 -3.21 -0.81
CA LEU A 35 2.22 -3.79 0.54
C LEU A 35 1.79 -2.76 1.59
N ALA A 36 2.28 -1.51 1.50
CA ALA A 36 1.88 -0.45 2.41
C ALA A 36 0.37 -0.22 2.37
N LEU A 37 -0.20 -0.12 1.16
CA LEU A 37 -1.64 0.10 0.98
C LEU A 37 -2.47 -1.08 1.49
N PHE A 38 -2.03 -2.32 1.28
CA PHE A 38 -2.66 -3.51 1.84
C PHE A 38 -2.65 -3.50 3.38
N SER A 39 -1.49 -3.26 3.98
CA SER A 39 -1.40 -3.24 5.45
C SER A 39 -2.27 -2.13 6.05
N LEU A 40 -2.32 -0.96 5.42
CA LEU A 40 -3.24 0.11 5.85
C LEU A 40 -4.72 -0.28 5.70
N ALA A 41 -5.06 -1.05 4.67
CA ALA A 41 -6.41 -1.54 4.45
C ALA A 41 -6.85 -2.62 5.44
N ASP A 42 -5.90 -3.45 5.88
CA ASP A 42 -6.13 -4.45 6.92
C ASP A 42 -6.14 -3.83 8.33
N GLY A 43 -5.97 -2.51 8.44
CA GLY A 43 -6.09 -1.74 9.69
C GLY A 43 -4.78 -1.55 10.44
N HIS A 44 -3.63 -1.85 9.84
CA HIS A 44 -2.33 -1.57 10.46
C HIS A 44 -2.04 -0.07 10.49
N CYS A 45 -1.41 0.39 11.58
CA CYS A 45 -0.98 1.78 11.73
C CYS A 45 0.15 2.14 10.76
N LYS A 46 0.13 3.39 10.27
CA LYS A 46 1.15 3.95 9.37
C LYS A 46 2.57 3.83 9.93
N GLU A 47 2.76 3.94 11.25
CA GLU A 47 4.08 3.77 11.87
C GLU A 47 4.63 2.36 11.68
N ILE A 48 3.81 1.35 11.94
CA ILE A 48 4.20 -0.07 11.84
C ILE A 48 4.52 -0.39 10.39
N VAL A 49 3.67 0.05 9.47
CA VAL A 49 3.87 -0.16 8.03
C VAL A 49 5.17 0.48 7.55
N ALA A 50 5.45 1.72 7.96
CA ALA A 50 6.70 2.42 7.63
C ALA A 50 7.93 1.66 8.17
N GLN A 51 7.85 1.15 9.41
CA GLN A 51 8.92 0.40 10.04
C GLN A 51 9.19 -0.94 9.35
N VAL A 52 8.14 -1.72 9.05
CA VAL A 52 8.24 -3.04 8.39
C VAL A 52 8.81 -2.89 6.98
N LEU A 53 8.35 -1.88 6.23
CA LEU A 53 8.79 -1.67 4.85
C LEU A 53 10.11 -0.89 4.74
N LYS A 54 10.66 -0.44 5.87
CA LYS A 54 11.87 0.40 5.97
C LYS A 54 11.77 1.63 5.08
N VAL A 55 10.68 2.38 5.23
CA VAL A 55 10.41 3.63 4.50
C VAL A 55 10.00 4.73 5.47
N SER A 56 10.05 5.99 5.04
CA SER A 56 9.58 7.10 5.88
C SER A 56 8.06 7.07 6.02
N LYS A 57 7.55 7.61 7.15
CA LYS A 57 6.11 7.79 7.37
C LYS A 57 5.50 8.69 6.28
N GLU A 58 6.26 9.68 5.83
CA GLU A 58 5.90 10.59 4.74
C GLU A 58 5.72 9.86 3.41
N ALA A 59 6.55 8.86 3.10
CA ALA A 59 6.39 8.06 1.90
C ALA A 59 5.08 7.26 1.92
N VAL A 60 4.77 6.62 3.07
CA VAL A 60 3.50 5.92 3.27
C VAL A 60 2.32 6.88 3.13
N ARG A 61 2.42 8.10 3.68
CA ARG A 61 1.40 9.14 3.55
C ARG A 61 1.22 9.59 2.10
N GLN A 62 2.30 9.80 1.36
CA GLN A 62 2.25 10.19 -0.05
C GLN A 62 1.60 9.09 -0.90
N TRP A 63 1.96 7.83 -0.69
CA TRP A 63 1.35 6.70 -1.41
C TRP A 63 -0.14 6.58 -1.15
N LEU A 64 -0.54 6.77 0.11
CA LEU A 64 -1.94 6.82 0.50
C LEU A 64 -2.68 7.98 -0.20
N ASN A 65 -2.10 9.18 -0.19
CA ASN A 65 -2.71 10.34 -0.85
C ASN A 65 -2.85 10.15 -2.36
N VAL A 66 -1.82 9.62 -3.03
CA VAL A 66 -1.88 9.34 -4.46
C VAL A 66 -2.97 8.31 -4.73
N TYR A 67 -3.08 7.26 -3.91
CA TYR A 67 -4.14 6.27 -4.06
C TYR A 67 -5.55 6.89 -3.89
N LEU A 68 -5.75 7.72 -2.87
CA LEU A 68 -7.03 8.39 -2.62
C LEU A 68 -7.38 9.46 -3.65
N SER A 69 -6.37 10.09 -4.28
CA SER A 69 -6.59 11.13 -5.31
C SER A 69 -6.77 10.54 -6.70
N SER A 70 -6.38 9.28 -6.91
CA SER A 70 -6.51 8.55 -8.19
C SER A 70 -7.65 7.51 -8.18
N GLY A 71 -8.35 7.34 -7.06
CA GLY A 71 -9.54 6.49 -6.93
C GLY A 71 -10.82 7.30 -7.06
#